data_AF-A0A947R933-F1
#
_entry.id   AF-A0A947R933-F1
#
_cell.length_a   1.000
_cell.length_b   1.000
_cell.length_c   1.000
_cell.angle_alpha   90.00
_cell.angle_beta   90.00
_cell.angle_gamma   90.00
#
_symmetry.space_group_name_H-M   'P 1'
#
loop_
_entity.id
_entity.type
_entity.pdbx_description
1 polymer ?
#
loop_
_entity_poly.entity_id
_entity_poly.type
_entity_poly.pdbx_seq_one_letter_code
_entity_poly.pdbx_strand_id
1 'polypeptide(L)'
;MPYRVYFLLSLLLTLVVEIPVLFLAAKYLLKIKIQAKEIFYWGAFVNLFSLPYLWFIFPLFISSRNYILIGEILVILIEFATLLKVLKIDFKKAFVLSLVANLASYLTGTAINIIL
;
A
#
# COMPACT_ATOMS: atom_id res chain seq x y z
N MET A 1 -3.48 8.57 -21.55
CA MET A 1 -2.46 9.44 -20.93
C MET A 1 -1.08 8.82 -21.07
N PRO A 2 0.02 9.60 -21.06
CA PRO A 2 1.37 9.03 -21.02
C PRO A 2 1.54 8.14 -19.80
N TYR A 3 2.27 7.02 -19.93
CA TYR A 3 2.54 6.05 -18.85
C TYR A 3 3.04 6.71 -17.55
N ARG A 4 3.87 7.75 -17.66
CA ARG A 4 4.42 8.52 -16.52
C ARG A 4 3.35 9.30 -15.74
N VAL A 5 2.27 9.72 -16.42
CA VAL A 5 1.16 10.45 -15.78
C VAL A 5 0.28 9.47 -15.01
N TYR A 6 0.01 8.29 -15.57
CA TYR A 6 -0.66 7.21 -14.83
C TYR A 6 0.12 6.84 -13.58
N PHE A 7 1.44 6.68 -13.69
CA PHE A 7 2.32 6.43 -12.53
C PHE A 7 2.11 7.42 -11.38
N LEU A 8 2.22 8.72 -11.67
CA LEU A 8 2.09 9.75 -10.65
C LEU A 8 0.67 9.79 -10.07
N LEU A 9 -0.35 9.62 -10.90
CA LEU A 9 -1.74 9.61 -10.45
C LEU A 9 -2.05 8.40 -9.56
N SER A 10 -1.60 7.20 -9.93
CA SER A 10 -1.77 6.00 -9.12
C SER A 10 -1.02 6.12 -7.78
N LEU A 11 0.21 6.64 -7.79
CA LEU A 11 0.98 6.85 -6.56
C LEU A 11 0.31 7.88 -5.63
N LEU A 12 -0.14 9.02 -6.18
CA LEU A 12 -0.85 10.04 -5.41
C LEU A 12 -2.16 9.51 -4.85
N LEU A 13 -2.93 8.77 -5.66
CA LEU A 13 -4.15 8.13 -5.21
C LEU A 13 -3.85 7.21 -4.03
N THR A 14 -2.84 6.36 -4.14
CA THR A 14 -2.49 5.43 -3.07
C THR A 14 -2.09 6.16 -1.79
N LEU A 15 -1.27 7.22 -1.87
CA LEU A 15 -0.92 8.01 -0.68
C LEU A 15 -2.15 8.66 -0.04
N VAL A 16 -3.06 9.21 -0.85
CA VAL A 16 -4.29 9.87 -0.38
C VAL A 16 -5.27 8.87 0.24
N VAL A 17 -5.30 7.62 -0.22
CA VAL A 17 -6.22 6.59 0.29
C VAL A 17 -5.62 5.85 1.47
N GLU A 18 -4.40 5.35 1.34
CA GLU A 18 -3.82 4.43 2.32
C GLU A 18 -3.37 5.10 3.59
N ILE A 19 -2.85 6.33 3.55
CA ILE A 19 -2.41 7.02 4.78
C ILE A 19 -3.62 7.25 5.71
N PRO A 20 -4.77 7.77 5.25
CA PRO A 20 -5.98 7.82 6.07
C PRO A 20 -6.46 6.44 6.53
N VAL A 21 -6.44 5.43 5.66
CA VAL A 21 -6.88 4.08 6.02
C VAL A 21 -5.98 3.46 7.10
N LEU A 22 -4.66 3.58 6.98
CA LEU A 22 -3.69 3.17 7.99
C LEU A 22 -3.92 3.90 9.31
N PHE A 23 -4.16 5.22 9.26
CA PHE A 23 -4.47 6.00 10.45
C PHE A 23 -5.75 5.51 11.13
N LEU A 24 -6.85 5.35 10.37
CA LEU A 24 -8.13 4.92 10.88
C LEU A 24 -8.06 3.49 11.43
N ALA A 25 -7.45 2.58 10.70
CA ALA A 25 -7.27 1.19 11.10
C ALA A 25 -6.37 1.08 12.35
N ALA A 26 -5.26 1.82 12.41
CA ALA A 26 -4.38 1.81 13.58
C ALA A 26 -5.07 2.38 14.82
N LYS A 27 -5.82 3.48 14.69
CA LYS A 27 -6.42 4.18 15.84
C LYS A 27 -7.73 3.57 16.31
N TYR A 28 -8.64 3.28 15.40
CA TYR A 28 -10.01 2.90 15.74
C TYR A 28 -10.23 1.40 15.70
N LEU A 29 -9.70 0.72 14.68
CA LEU A 29 -9.89 -0.73 14.52
C LEU A 29 -8.97 -1.53 15.47
N LEU A 30 -7.68 -1.23 15.45
CA LEU A 30 -6.64 -2.00 16.15
C LEU A 30 -6.16 -1.37 17.46
N LYS A 31 -6.58 -0.12 17.75
CA LYS A 31 -6.29 0.64 18.98
C LYS A 31 -4.79 0.68 19.34
N ILE A 32 -3.96 0.90 18.34
CA ILE A 32 -2.50 0.92 18.46
C ILE A 32 -2.04 2.26 19.05
N LYS A 33 -1.19 2.19 20.09
CA LYS A 33 -0.60 3.35 20.76
C LYS A 33 0.65 3.87 20.01
N ILE A 34 0.45 4.39 18.80
CA ILE A 34 1.50 5.02 17.96
C ILE A 34 1.18 6.49 17.73
N GLN A 35 2.17 7.36 17.54
CA GLN A 35 1.91 8.77 17.25
C GLN A 35 1.38 8.95 15.82
N ALA A 36 0.43 9.86 15.61
CA ALA A 36 -0.13 10.12 14.27
C ALA A 36 0.94 10.43 13.23
N LYS A 37 1.98 11.18 13.64
CA LYS A 37 3.14 11.51 12.81
C LYS A 37 3.88 10.25 12.32
N GLU A 38 4.03 9.24 13.16
CA GLU A 38 4.74 8.00 12.80
C GLU A 38 3.95 7.21 11.77
N ILE A 39 2.62 7.17 11.88
CA ILE A 39 1.75 6.54 10.88
C ILE A 39 1.87 7.27 9.53
N PHE A 40 1.86 8.60 9.55
CA PHE A 40 2.03 9.40 8.33
C PHE A 40 3.39 9.17 7.68
N TYR A 41 4.48 9.32 8.44
CA TYR A 41 5.84 9.16 7.90
C TYR A 41 6.09 7.76 7.38
N TRP A 42 5.77 6.73 8.16
CA TRP A 42 6.03 5.35 7.76
C TRP A 42 5.05 4.86 6.71
N GLY A 43 3.78 5.28 6.74
CA GLY A 43 2.82 4.98 5.67
C GLY A 43 3.27 5.57 4.33
N ALA A 44 3.66 6.85 4.32
CA ALA A 44 4.20 7.48 3.11
C ALA A 44 5.49 6.80 2.63
N PHE A 45 6.41 6.49 3.55
CA PHE A 45 7.66 5.82 3.22
C PHE A 45 7.40 4.45 2.60
N VAL A 46 6.61 3.60 3.24
CA VAL A 46 6.28 2.26 2.76
C VAL A 46 5.73 2.32 1.34
N ASN A 47 4.76 3.20 1.09
CA ASN A 47 4.06 3.28 -0.20
C ASN A 47 4.94 3.83 -1.32
N LEU A 48 5.84 4.78 -1.01
CA LEU A 48 6.80 5.32 -1.98
C LEU A 48 7.82 4.26 -2.43
N PHE A 49 8.10 3.26 -1.58
CA PHE A 49 9.07 2.20 -1.89
C PHE A 49 8.42 0.89 -2.35
N SER A 50 7.17 0.60 -2.01
CA SER A 50 6.47 -0.62 -2.43
C SER A 50 5.93 -0.48 -3.85
N LEU A 51 5.05 0.50 -4.10
CA LEU A 51 4.19 0.52 -5.28
C LEU A 51 4.91 0.81 -6.61
N PRO A 52 5.87 1.76 -6.71
CA PRO A 52 6.54 2.03 -7.98
C PRO A 52 7.29 0.82 -8.53
N TYR A 53 7.98 0.09 -7.65
CA TYR A 53 8.72 -1.09 -8.06
C TYR A 53 7.78 -2.22 -8.48
N LEU A 54 6.64 -2.33 -7.81
CA LEU A 54 5.76 -3.47 -8.00
C LEU A 54 4.79 -3.32 -9.16
N TRP A 55 4.28 -2.12 -9.43
CA TRP A 55 3.37 -1.91 -10.57
C TRP A 55 4.08 -1.54 -11.87
N PHE A 56 5.30 -0.99 -11.81
CA PHE A 56 5.94 -0.41 -12.98
C PHE A 56 7.21 -1.16 -13.38
N ILE A 57 7.94 -1.73 -12.42
CA ILE A 57 9.16 -2.49 -12.70
C ILE A 57 8.83 -3.99 -12.82
N PHE A 58 8.02 -4.55 -11.93
CA PHE A 58 7.67 -5.97 -11.92
C PHE A 58 7.05 -6.50 -13.23
N PRO A 59 6.10 -5.80 -13.89
CA PRO A 59 5.50 -6.31 -15.14
C PRO A 59 6.50 -6.40 -16.30
N LEU A 60 7.65 -5.72 -16.22
CA LEU A 60 8.71 -5.83 -17.22
C LEU A 60 9.42 -7.19 -17.18
N PHE A 61 9.31 -7.92 -16.05
CA PHE A 61 9.97 -9.21 -15.85
C PHE A 61 9.01 -10.39 -15.89
N ILE A 62 7.71 -10.16 -15.74
CA ILE A 62 6.69 -11.22 -15.67
C ILE A 62 5.60 -10.96 -16.71
N SER A 63 5.49 -11.88 -17.67
CA SER A 63 4.45 -11.89 -18.72
C SER A 63 3.21 -12.71 -18.33
N SER A 64 3.06 -13.05 -17.05
CA SER A 64 1.97 -13.90 -16.57
C SER A 64 0.64 -13.16 -16.55
N ARG A 65 -0.44 -13.85 -16.94
CA ARG A 65 -1.82 -13.36 -16.81
C ARG A 65 -2.22 -13.06 -15.35
N ASN A 66 -1.49 -13.62 -14.39
CA ASN A 66 -1.73 -13.46 -12.96
C ASN A 66 -0.86 -12.38 -12.30
N TYR A 67 -0.18 -11.53 -13.08
CA TYR A 67 0.77 -10.55 -12.54
C TYR A 67 0.14 -9.60 -11.50
N ILE A 68 -1.13 -9.21 -11.68
CA ILE A 68 -1.89 -8.37 -10.73
C ILE A 68 -1.98 -9.04 -9.37
N LEU A 69 -2.45 -10.29 -9.34
CA LEU A 69 -2.64 -11.04 -8.09
C LEU A 69 -1.30 -11.28 -7.38
N ILE A 70 -0.28 -11.68 -8.13
CA ILE A 70 1.08 -11.87 -7.58
C ILE A 70 1.61 -10.53 -7.05
N GLY A 71 1.32 -9.46 -7.79
CA GLY A 71 1.72 -8.11 -7.44
C GLY A 71 1.16 -7.70 -6.09
N GLU A 72 -0.15 -7.76 -5.93
CA GLU A 72 -0.82 -7.39 -4.67
C GLU A 72 -0.35 -8.20 -3.48
N ILE A 73 -0.19 -9.52 -3.66
CA ILE A 73 0.35 -10.38 -2.60
C ILE A 73 1.75 -9.91 -2.17
N LEU A 74 2.61 -9.59 -3.13
CA LEU A 74 3.96 -9.11 -2.83
C LEU A 74 3.94 -7.73 -2.16
N VAL A 75 3.08 -6.81 -2.60
CA VAL A 75 2.90 -5.50 -1.93
C VAL A 75 2.51 -5.73 -0.48
N ILE A 76 1.44 -6.50 -0.24
CA ILE A 76 0.97 -6.80 1.11
C ILE A 76 2.10 -7.38 1.97
N LEU A 77 2.89 -8.32 1.45
CA LEU A 77 3.99 -8.93 2.21
C LEU A 77 5.13 -7.95 2.53
N ILE A 78 5.52 -7.11 1.57
CA ILE A 78 6.60 -6.12 1.74
C ILE A 78 6.17 -5.04 2.73
N GLU A 79 4.96 -4.53 2.58
CA GLU A 79 4.41 -3.50 3.46
C GLU A 79 4.19 -4.05 4.85
N PHE A 80 3.64 -5.26 4.98
CA PHE A 80 3.55 -5.98 6.23
C PHE A 80 4.90 -6.08 6.94
N ALA A 81 5.94 -6.58 6.25
CA ALA A 81 7.27 -6.74 6.83
C ALA A 81 7.89 -5.41 7.24
N THR A 82 7.67 -4.36 6.45
CA THR A 82 8.18 -3.02 6.73
C THR A 82 7.47 -2.41 7.94
N LEU A 83 6.14 -2.42 7.97
CA LEU A 83 5.33 -1.93 9.08
C LEU A 83 5.64 -2.67 10.38
N LEU A 84 5.80 -3.99 10.32
CA LEU A 84 6.22 -4.80 11.46
C LEU A 84 7.54 -4.30 12.06
N LYS A 85 8.52 -4.00 11.21
CA LYS A 85 9.84 -3.54 11.63
C LYS A 85 9.84 -2.09 12.14
N VAL A 86 9.18 -1.18 11.43
CA VAL A 86 9.27 0.27 11.71
C VAL A 86 8.32 0.71 12.82
N LEU A 87 7.12 0.13 12.90
CA LEU A 87 6.13 0.46 13.92
C LEU A 87 6.28 -0.38 15.20
N LYS A 88 7.08 -1.45 15.16
CA LYS A 88 7.34 -2.36 16.30
C LYS A 88 6.04 -2.89 16.94
N ILE A 89 5.05 -3.19 16.10
CA ILE A 89 3.76 -3.76 16.51
C ILE A 89 3.78 -5.28 16.41
N ASP A 90 2.73 -5.94 16.90
CA ASP A 90 2.61 -7.39 16.75
C ASP A 90 2.29 -7.79 15.30
N PHE A 91 2.67 -9.02 14.95
CA PHE A 91 2.51 -9.62 13.63
C PHE A 91 1.08 -9.48 13.10
N LYS A 92 0.07 -9.79 13.93
CA LYS A 92 -1.34 -9.74 13.51
C LYS A 92 -1.75 -8.32 13.13
N LYS A 93 -1.40 -7.33 13.95
CA LYS A 93 -1.72 -5.93 13.66
C LYS A 93 -1.01 -5.41 12.41
N ALA A 94 0.27 -5.72 12.23
CA ALA A 94 0.99 -5.32 11.01
C ALA A 94 0.36 -5.93 9.76
N PHE A 95 -0.02 -7.21 9.81
CA PHE A 95 -0.63 -7.88 8.67
C PHE A 95 -2.00 -7.28 8.33
N VAL A 96 -2.85 -7.04 9.35
CA VAL A 96 -4.16 -6.42 9.15
C VAL A 96 -4.02 -4.99 8.60
N LEU A 97 -3.06 -4.20 9.09
CA LEU A 97 -2.83 -2.84 8.58
C LEU A 97 -2.48 -2.84 7.09
N SER A 98 -1.50 -3.65 6.69
CA SER A 98 -1.10 -3.73 5.28
C SER A 98 -2.24 -4.24 4.41
N LEU A 99 -2.92 -5.32 4.82
CA LEU A 99 -4.03 -5.88 4.06
C LEU A 99 -5.17 -4.87 3.86
N VAL A 100 -5.56 -4.14 4.91
CA VAL A 100 -6.67 -3.18 4.84
C VAL A 100 -6.30 -1.95 4.01
N ALA A 101 -5.05 -1.46 4.12
CA ALA A 101 -4.57 -0.34 3.32
C ALA A 101 -4.53 -0.69 1.83
N ASN A 102 -3.84 -1.77 1.48
CA ASN A 102 -3.69 -2.24 0.11
C ASN A 102 -5.05 -2.58 -0.53
N LEU A 103 -5.94 -3.27 0.20
CA LEU A 103 -7.27 -3.57 -0.31
C LEU A 103 -8.07 -2.29 -0.57
N ALA A 104 -7.98 -1.29 0.30
CA ALA A 104 -8.68 -0.03 0.12
C ALA A 104 -8.16 0.74 -1.11
N SER A 105 -6.85 0.77 -1.34
CA SER A 105 -6.27 1.45 -2.50
C SER A 105 -6.59 0.72 -3.80
N TYR A 106 -6.48 -0.61 -3.83
CA TYR A 106 -6.86 -1.42 -4.98
C TYR A 106 -8.32 -1.19 -5.37
N LEU A 107 -9.25 -1.35 -4.41
CA LEU A 107 -10.68 -1.16 -4.66
C LEU A 107 -10.99 0.26 -5.13
N THR A 108 -10.35 1.27 -4.52
CA THR A 108 -10.55 2.66 -4.92
C THR A 108 -10.04 2.90 -6.33
N GLY A 109 -8.83 2.44 -6.64
CA GLY A 109 -8.20 2.63 -7.95
C GLY A 109 -8.91 1.89 -9.08
N THR A 110 -9.45 0.70 -8.80
CA THR A 110 -10.34 0.00 -9.74
C THR A 110 -11.66 0.76 -9.94
N ALA A 111 -12.28 1.26 -8.88
CA ALA A 111 -13.56 1.97 -8.96
C ALA A 111 -13.49 3.25 -9.82
N ILE A 112 -12.37 3.95 -9.78
CA ILE A 112 -12.14 5.18 -10.57
C ILE A 112 -11.33 4.96 -11.85
N ASN A 113 -11.05 3.70 -12.20
CA ASN A 113 -10.28 3.29 -13.39
C ASN A 113 -8.88 3.95 -13.50
N ILE A 114 -8.20 4.12 -12.36
CA ILE A 114 -6.81 4.61 -12.29
C ILE A 114 -5.81 3.44 -12.12
N ILE A 115 -6.28 2.29 -11.67
CA ILE A 115 -5.53 1.03 -11.63
C ILE A 115 -6.13 0.14 -12.71
N LEU A 116 -5.53 0.17 -13.92
CA LEU A 116 -5.68 -0.76 -15.04
C LEU A 116 -4.63 -0.44 -16.13
#